data_AF-W1WFJ1-F1
#
_entry.id   AF-W1WFJ1-F1
#
_cell.length_a   1.000
_cell.length_b   1.000
_cell.length_c   1.000
_cell.angle_alpha   90.00
_cell.angle_beta   90.00
_cell.angle_gamma   90.00
#
_symmetry.space_group_name_H-M   'P 1'
#
loop_
_entity.id
_entity.type
_entity.pdbx_description
1 polymer ?
#
loop_
_entity_poly.entity_id
_entity_poly.type
_entity_poly.pdbx_seq_one_letter_code
_entity_poly.pdbx_strand_id
1 'polypeptide(L)'
;MEYIMGKKLLDMPVNMKIVKMISTINECKGKQIIYKKQPKKTLEKLTEKSTLDFTLDSCENTVEGKEHAKDIFFNVTKPKTREEVSIVEFRDILKTVNNAYEDMKISSQTILELHGYLHRFSLVRGGKYRTEDNNFLQTDFFREETFNDHGVLIKKNFEERLDKYIEDLCKNYNKLIIEDEIDNLVIIASFILDFILISPFPENNIKMAKLLTLLLLNKNGYEVGRYMNLGKIYDESSQVYFKGLFTRKNDTEKFYYGVNKWLEYFMKFVLEAYIALGEELNLKETKKETKTKRIEKIINSTLGYFTKEDIRELCPDIPEPTINRVFNNLRKDGKIEVVARGRSAKWKRV
;
A
#
# COMPACT_ATOMS: atom_id res chain seq x y z
N MET A 1 -25.22 -11.94 -8.02
CA MET A 1 -23.79 -12.26 -7.88
C MET A 1 -23.38 -11.59 -6.58
N GLU A 2 -22.94 -12.37 -5.58
CA GLU A 2 -22.55 -11.82 -4.26
C GLU A 2 -21.16 -11.18 -4.34
N TYR A 3 -20.95 -10.07 -3.63
CA TYR A 3 -19.66 -9.37 -3.53
C TYR A 3 -18.60 -10.21 -2.81
N ILE A 4 -17.32 -9.93 -3.09
CA ILE A 4 -16.20 -10.73 -2.58
C ILE A 4 -16.18 -10.72 -1.05
N MET A 5 -16.43 -9.55 -0.46
CA MET A 5 -16.39 -9.32 0.99
C MET A 5 -17.50 -10.06 1.78
N GLY A 6 -18.49 -10.65 1.11
CA GLY A 6 -19.72 -11.12 1.75
C GLY A 6 -19.76 -12.59 2.18
N LYS A 7 -18.95 -13.50 1.60
CA LYS A 7 -19.02 -14.94 1.97
C LYS A 7 -17.94 -15.89 1.47
N LYS A 8 -16.84 -15.40 0.88
CA LYS A 8 -15.95 -16.29 0.11
C LYS A 8 -14.47 -16.10 0.31
N LEU A 9 -14.03 -15.17 1.16
CA LEU A 9 -12.60 -14.90 1.29
C LEU A 9 -11.86 -15.98 2.07
N LEU A 10 -12.48 -16.56 3.10
CA LEU A 10 -11.84 -17.53 3.99
C LEU A 10 -11.39 -18.79 3.22
N ASP A 11 -12.28 -19.35 2.40
CA ASP A 11 -12.05 -20.59 1.65
C ASP A 11 -11.67 -20.35 0.17
N MET A 12 -11.29 -19.12 -0.20
CA MET A 12 -10.98 -18.79 -1.59
C MET A 12 -9.68 -19.48 -2.04
N PRO A 13 -9.65 -20.12 -3.23
CA PRO A 13 -8.39 -20.56 -3.80
C PRO A 13 -7.52 -19.34 -4.17
N VAL A 14 -6.31 -19.29 -3.61
CA VAL A 14 -5.31 -18.23 -3.88
C VAL A 14 -4.07 -18.83 -4.52
N ASN A 15 -3.62 -18.25 -5.63
CA ASN A 15 -2.41 -18.69 -6.32
C ASN A 15 -1.16 -18.53 -5.44
N MET A 16 -0.26 -19.52 -5.44
CA MET A 16 0.99 -19.50 -4.65
C MET A 16 1.88 -18.27 -4.91
N LYS A 17 1.80 -17.68 -6.11
CA LYS A 17 2.50 -16.42 -6.42
C LYS A 17 2.02 -15.26 -5.54
N ILE A 18 0.70 -15.17 -5.29
CA ILE A 18 0.10 -14.16 -4.42
C ILE A 18 0.52 -14.41 -2.98
N VAL A 19 0.48 -15.66 -2.51
CA VAL A 19 0.97 -16.05 -1.17
C VAL A 19 2.41 -15.59 -0.95
N LYS A 20 3.28 -15.82 -1.94
CA LYS A 20 4.67 -15.35 -1.90
C LYS A 20 4.77 -13.83 -1.81
N MET A 21 3.99 -13.10 -2.61
CA MET A 21 3.97 -11.62 -2.57
C MET A 21 3.49 -11.11 -1.22
N ILE A 22 2.40 -11.64 -0.67
CA ILE A 22 1.87 -11.28 0.67
C ILE A 22 2.96 -11.49 1.71
N SER A 23 3.60 -12.66 1.73
CA SER A 23 4.69 -12.95 2.67
C SER A 23 5.82 -11.92 2.57
N THR A 24 6.23 -11.54 1.36
CA THR A 24 7.29 -10.53 1.16
C THR A 24 6.84 -9.13 1.59
N ILE A 25 5.59 -8.73 1.29
CA ILE A 25 5.04 -7.45 1.71
C ILE A 25 4.98 -7.38 3.24
N ASN A 26 4.56 -8.46 3.92
CA ASN A 26 4.52 -8.53 5.38
C ASN A 26 5.93 -8.45 5.99
N GLU A 27 6.95 -9.03 5.35
CA GLU A 27 8.35 -8.84 5.74
C GLU A 27 8.79 -7.38 5.58
N CYS A 28 8.45 -6.73 4.46
CA CYS A 28 8.70 -5.30 4.24
C CYS A 28 7.99 -4.42 5.27
N LYS A 29 6.73 -4.74 5.63
CA LYS A 29 5.98 -4.08 6.70
C LYS A 29 6.73 -4.18 8.04
N GLY A 30 7.27 -5.35 8.39
CA GLY A 30 8.11 -5.53 9.57
C GLY A 30 9.39 -4.68 9.54
N LYS A 31 10.00 -4.51 8.35
CA LYS A 31 11.19 -3.67 8.15
C LYS A 31 10.90 -2.16 8.19
N GLN A 32 9.64 -1.71 8.19
CA GLN A 32 9.30 -0.28 8.23
C GLN A 32 9.87 0.45 9.44
N ILE A 33 10.11 -0.24 10.56
CA ILE A 33 10.77 0.35 11.73
C ILE A 33 12.17 0.91 11.40
N ILE A 34 12.84 0.35 10.40
CA ILE A 34 14.14 0.82 9.90
C ILE A 34 13.95 2.14 9.12
N TYR A 35 12.86 2.25 8.35
CA TYR A 35 12.54 3.44 7.56
C TYR A 35 12.18 4.60 8.49
N LYS A 36 11.38 4.33 9.54
CA LYS A 36 10.99 5.34 10.54
C LYS A 36 12.16 5.88 11.37
N LYS A 37 13.31 5.19 11.40
CA LYS A 37 14.53 5.65 12.07
C LYS A 37 15.38 6.60 11.21
N GLN A 38 15.04 6.78 9.93
CA GLN A 38 15.76 7.71 9.06
C GLN A 38 15.60 9.16 9.56
N PRO A 39 16.52 10.06 9.20
CA PRO A 39 16.43 11.46 9.60
C PRO A 39 15.08 12.06 9.20
N LYS A 40 14.46 12.84 10.11
CA LYS A 40 13.14 13.45 9.90
C LYS A 40 13.06 14.21 8.57
N LYS A 41 14.09 14.99 8.24
CA LYS A 41 14.19 15.74 6.97
C LYS A 41 14.12 14.85 5.73
N THR A 42 14.68 13.64 5.79
CA THR A 42 14.60 12.68 4.69
C THR A 42 13.17 12.18 4.52
N LEU A 43 12.51 11.81 5.61
CA LEU A 43 11.12 11.33 5.60
C LEU A 43 10.14 12.42 5.17
N GLU A 44 10.34 13.66 5.60
CA GLU A 44 9.56 14.83 5.17
C GLU A 44 9.69 15.04 3.65
N LYS A 45 10.92 14.99 3.10
CA LYS A 45 11.16 15.11 1.66
C LYS A 45 10.49 13.99 0.86
N LEU A 46 10.56 12.75 1.34
CA LEU A 46 9.88 11.61 0.69
C LEU A 46 8.37 11.76 0.73
N THR A 47 7.82 12.20 1.87
CA THR A 47 6.39 12.41 2.03
C THR A 47 5.89 13.51 1.10
N GLU A 48 6.61 14.62 1.00
CA GLU A 48 6.27 15.72 0.10
C GLU A 48 6.33 15.29 -1.38
N LYS A 49 7.41 14.60 -1.78
CA LYS A 49 7.57 14.04 -3.14
C LYS A 49 6.44 13.06 -3.47
N SER A 50 6.16 12.10 -2.59
CA SER A 50 5.07 11.13 -2.78
C SER A 50 3.70 11.82 -2.87
N THR A 51 3.44 12.79 -2.00
CA THR A 51 2.17 13.55 -2.02
C THR A 51 2.01 14.34 -3.33
N LEU A 52 3.09 14.96 -3.81
CA LEU A 52 3.11 15.66 -5.09
C LEU A 52 2.83 14.70 -6.23
N ASP A 53 3.64 13.66 -6.38
CA ASP A 53 3.54 12.72 -7.49
C ASP A 53 2.18 12.00 -7.51
N PHE A 54 1.65 11.62 -6.34
CA PHE A 54 0.32 11.02 -6.22
C PHE A 54 -0.78 12.01 -6.64
N THR A 55 -0.69 13.28 -6.21
CA THR A 55 -1.66 14.30 -6.63
C THR A 55 -1.63 14.50 -8.15
N LEU A 56 -0.42 14.62 -8.72
CA LEU A 56 -0.24 14.81 -10.16
C LEU A 56 -0.78 13.60 -10.93
N ASP A 57 -0.34 12.37 -10.64
CA ASP A 57 -0.82 11.17 -11.36
C ASP A 57 -2.32 10.92 -11.19
N SER A 58 -2.94 11.42 -10.12
CA SER A 58 -4.40 11.32 -9.93
C SER A 58 -5.17 12.39 -10.67
N CYS A 59 -4.54 13.50 -11.04
CA CYS A 59 -5.14 14.64 -11.74
C CYS A 59 -4.57 14.85 -13.16
N GLU A 60 -3.62 14.03 -13.61
CA GLU A 60 -2.74 14.30 -14.76
C GLU A 60 -3.46 14.50 -16.10
N ASN A 61 -4.68 13.96 -16.25
CA ASN A 61 -5.48 14.12 -17.47
C ASN A 61 -6.15 15.51 -17.61
N THR A 62 -5.86 16.46 -16.71
CA THR A 62 -6.70 17.65 -16.56
C THR A 62 -5.99 19.01 -16.66
N VAL A 63 -4.65 19.08 -16.66
CA VAL A 63 -3.92 20.37 -16.65
C VAL A 63 -2.85 20.46 -17.75
N GLU A 64 -2.74 21.64 -18.38
CA GLU A 64 -1.68 21.98 -19.34
C GLU A 64 -0.30 22.04 -18.65
N GLY A 65 0.40 20.91 -18.60
CA GLY A 65 1.81 20.83 -18.22
C GLY A 65 2.08 20.55 -16.74
N LYS A 66 3.03 19.64 -16.48
CA LYS A 66 3.37 19.18 -15.12
C LYS A 66 3.96 20.27 -14.23
N GLU A 67 4.67 21.24 -14.78
CA GLU A 67 5.28 22.33 -14.00
C GLU A 67 4.22 23.29 -13.43
N HIS A 68 3.22 23.67 -14.23
CA HIS A 68 2.11 24.50 -13.75
C HIS A 68 1.29 23.81 -12.67
N ALA A 69 1.03 22.51 -12.83
CA ALA A 69 0.36 21.70 -11.81
C ALA A 69 1.16 21.62 -10.49
N LYS A 70 2.50 21.60 -10.55
CA LYS A 70 3.37 21.69 -9.36
C LYS A 70 3.24 23.06 -8.69
N ASP A 71 3.22 24.14 -9.44
CA ASP A 71 3.06 25.49 -8.89
C ASP A 71 1.73 25.64 -8.14
N ILE A 72 0.65 25.08 -8.68
CA ILE A 72 -0.65 25.01 -7.99
C ILE A 72 -0.54 24.16 -6.73
N PHE A 73 0.09 22.98 -6.81
CA PHE A 73 0.29 22.12 -5.65
C PHE A 73 1.03 22.82 -4.50
N PHE A 74 2.04 23.65 -4.82
CA PHE A 74 2.79 24.43 -3.84
C PHE A 74 2.16 25.79 -3.48
N ASN A 75 0.97 26.11 -4.02
CA ASN A 75 0.30 27.41 -3.87
C ASN A 75 1.13 28.60 -4.37
N VAL A 76 2.07 28.39 -5.29
CA VAL A 76 2.81 29.45 -5.98
C VAL A 76 1.85 30.21 -6.91
N THR A 77 0.96 29.47 -7.57
CA THR A 77 -0.05 30.01 -8.49
C THR A 77 -1.45 29.70 -7.97
N LYS A 78 -2.38 30.66 -8.09
CA LYS A 78 -3.79 30.45 -7.74
C LYS A 78 -4.50 29.66 -8.85
N PRO A 79 -5.29 28.62 -8.51
CA PRO A 79 -6.08 27.89 -9.49
C PRO A 79 -7.18 28.78 -10.07
N LYS A 80 -7.42 28.64 -11.37
CA LYS A 80 -8.38 29.38 -12.19
C LYS A 80 -9.42 28.45 -12.82
N THR A 81 -9.05 27.21 -13.16
CA THR A 81 -9.97 26.23 -13.75
C THR A 81 -10.45 25.19 -12.74
N ARG A 82 -11.51 24.44 -13.10
CA ARG A 82 -12.05 23.36 -12.24
C ARG A 82 -11.00 22.27 -12.01
N GLU A 83 -10.24 21.97 -13.05
CA GLU A 83 -9.18 20.97 -13.10
C GLU A 83 -8.04 21.35 -12.15
N GLU A 84 -7.61 22.61 -12.20
CA GLU A 84 -6.60 23.17 -11.30
C GLU A 84 -7.07 23.18 -9.84
N VAL A 85 -8.35 23.51 -9.59
CA VAL A 85 -8.94 23.40 -8.24
C VAL A 85 -8.92 21.95 -7.74
N SER A 86 -9.10 20.96 -8.63
CA SER A 86 -9.07 19.55 -8.24
C SER A 86 -7.71 19.09 -7.72
N ILE A 87 -6.60 19.72 -8.15
CA ILE A 87 -5.26 19.48 -7.61
C ILE A 87 -5.21 19.88 -6.13
N VAL A 88 -5.74 21.06 -5.81
CA VAL A 88 -5.78 21.59 -4.44
C VAL A 88 -6.65 20.70 -3.54
N GLU A 89 -7.85 20.34 -4.01
CA GLU A 89 -8.78 19.45 -3.29
C GLU A 89 -8.14 18.09 -3.02
N PHE A 90 -7.57 17.45 -4.04
CA PHE A 90 -6.96 16.14 -3.90
C PHE A 90 -5.74 16.17 -2.98
N ARG A 91 -4.84 17.16 -3.13
CA ARG A 91 -3.69 17.37 -2.24
C ARG A 91 -4.11 17.45 -0.78
N ASP A 92 -5.12 18.27 -0.48
CA ASP A 92 -5.53 18.55 0.90
C ASP A 92 -6.18 17.32 1.54
N ILE A 93 -6.97 16.56 0.77
CA ILE A 93 -7.55 15.29 1.25
C ILE A 93 -6.45 14.25 1.45
N LEU A 94 -5.51 14.12 0.51
CA LEU A 94 -4.40 13.18 0.61
C LEU A 94 -3.56 13.44 1.87
N LYS A 95 -3.27 14.71 2.16
CA LYS A 95 -2.61 15.12 3.42
C LYS A 95 -3.46 14.78 4.65
N THR A 96 -4.77 15.01 4.58
CA THR A 96 -5.70 14.70 5.69
C THR A 96 -5.73 13.20 5.98
N VAL A 97 -5.85 12.36 4.95
CA VAL A 97 -5.81 10.89 5.08
C VAL A 97 -4.47 10.45 5.68
N ASN A 98 -3.34 10.97 5.20
CA ASN A 98 -2.02 10.61 5.74
C ASN A 98 -1.81 11.00 7.21
N ASN A 99 -2.47 12.07 7.68
CA ASN A 99 -2.29 12.59 9.03
C ASN A 99 -3.31 12.04 10.04
N ALA A 100 -4.51 11.70 9.59
CA ALA A 100 -5.64 11.34 10.48
C ALA A 100 -6.21 9.94 10.20
N TYR A 101 -5.51 9.06 9.47
CA TYR A 101 -5.99 7.71 9.17
C TYR A 101 -6.33 6.89 10.43
N GLU A 102 -5.63 7.12 11.54
CA GLU A 102 -5.86 6.38 12.80
C GLU A 102 -7.29 6.62 13.32
N ASP A 103 -7.74 7.88 13.30
CA ASP A 103 -9.05 8.31 13.81
C ASP A 103 -10.19 8.12 12.79
N MET A 104 -9.88 8.01 11.49
CA MET A 104 -10.89 7.83 10.44
C MET A 104 -11.55 6.45 10.54
N LYS A 105 -12.86 6.41 10.79
CA LYS A 105 -13.64 5.15 10.76
C LYS A 105 -13.89 4.73 9.32
N ILE A 106 -13.88 3.42 9.04
CA ILE A 106 -14.29 2.91 7.73
C ILE A 106 -15.81 2.75 7.74
N SER A 107 -16.51 3.70 7.12
CA SER A 107 -17.98 3.77 7.07
C SER A 107 -18.46 4.42 5.77
N SER A 108 -19.72 4.14 5.40
CA SER A 108 -20.42 4.81 4.28
C SER A 108 -20.34 6.33 4.41
N GLN A 109 -20.59 6.86 5.60
CA GLN A 109 -20.52 8.29 5.91
C GLN A 109 -19.12 8.87 5.66
N THR A 110 -18.05 8.21 6.10
CA THR A 110 -16.67 8.68 5.86
C THR A 110 -16.33 8.68 4.37
N ILE A 111 -16.81 7.69 3.62
CA ILE A 111 -16.63 7.64 2.16
C ILE A 111 -17.35 8.81 1.46
N LEU A 112 -18.58 9.12 1.89
CA LEU A 112 -19.34 10.28 1.42
C LEU A 112 -18.64 11.60 1.76
N GLU A 113 -18.10 11.75 2.97
CA GLU A 113 -17.36 12.95 3.40
C GLU A 113 -16.09 13.17 2.58
N LEU A 114 -15.30 12.12 2.38
CA LEU A 114 -14.09 12.19 1.55
C LEU A 114 -14.43 12.58 0.11
N HIS A 115 -15.50 12.02 -0.47
CA HIS A 115 -15.98 12.46 -1.78
C HIS A 115 -16.51 13.89 -1.74
N GLY A 116 -17.18 14.30 -0.67
CA GLY A 116 -17.60 15.70 -0.48
C GLY A 116 -16.40 16.65 -0.52
N TYR A 117 -15.29 16.28 0.09
CA TYR A 117 -14.06 17.07 0.06
C TYR A 117 -13.40 17.15 -1.31
N LEU A 118 -13.53 16.13 -2.17
CA LEU A 118 -13.06 16.18 -3.57
C LEU A 118 -13.81 17.23 -4.42
N HIS A 119 -14.90 17.78 -3.88
CA HIS A 119 -15.75 18.78 -4.52
C HIS A 119 -15.97 20.00 -3.62
N ARG A 120 -15.14 20.21 -2.59
CA ARG A 120 -15.33 21.28 -1.60
C ARG A 120 -15.42 22.67 -2.24
N PHE A 121 -14.68 22.89 -3.31
CA PHE A 121 -14.62 24.15 -4.06
C PHE A 121 -15.32 24.03 -5.43
N SER A 122 -16.01 22.92 -5.68
CA SER A 122 -16.80 22.72 -6.89
C SER A 122 -18.18 23.35 -6.77
N LEU A 123 -18.72 23.81 -7.91
CA LEU A 123 -20.13 24.21 -8.00
C LEU A 123 -21.07 23.02 -7.82
N VAL A 124 -20.61 21.81 -8.19
CA VAL A 124 -21.36 20.57 -8.01
C VAL A 124 -21.01 19.98 -6.66
N ARG A 125 -22.02 19.81 -5.80
CA ARG A 125 -21.84 19.25 -4.47
C ARG A 125 -21.55 17.75 -4.54
N GLY A 126 -20.37 17.36 -4.07
CA GLY A 126 -20.01 15.94 -3.85
C GLY A 126 -20.65 15.34 -2.59
N GLY A 127 -20.32 14.08 -2.31
CA GLY A 127 -20.76 13.38 -1.10
C GLY A 127 -22.18 12.85 -1.21
N LYS A 128 -22.56 12.41 -2.41
CA LYS A 128 -23.83 11.74 -2.70
C LYS A 128 -23.59 10.59 -3.65
N TYR A 129 -24.28 9.48 -3.42
CA TYR A 129 -24.26 8.37 -4.34
C TYR A 129 -25.00 8.70 -5.63
N ARG A 130 -24.68 7.99 -6.70
CA ARG A 130 -25.39 8.13 -7.97
C ARG A 130 -26.82 7.62 -7.83
N THR A 131 -27.75 8.33 -8.43
CA THR A 131 -29.19 8.00 -8.42
C THR A 131 -29.61 7.12 -9.59
N GLU A 132 -28.73 6.98 -10.60
CA GLU A 132 -29.00 6.25 -11.83
C GLU A 132 -27.97 5.16 -12.07
N ASP A 133 -28.37 4.16 -12.86
CA ASP A 133 -27.42 3.17 -13.32
C ASP A 133 -26.45 3.80 -14.34
N ASN A 134 -25.16 3.51 -14.26
CA ASN A 134 -24.14 4.17 -15.07
C ASN A 134 -24.06 3.57 -16.47
N ASN A 135 -25.00 2.69 -16.86
CA ASN A 135 -25.12 1.97 -18.14
C ASN A 135 -23.83 1.31 -18.65
N PHE A 136 -22.78 1.33 -17.84
CA PHE A 136 -21.41 1.06 -18.27
C PHE A 136 -21.24 -0.44 -18.53
N LEU A 137 -22.05 -1.28 -17.87
CA LEU A 137 -22.32 -2.67 -18.19
C LEU A 137 -23.73 -3.02 -17.69
N GLN A 138 -24.54 -3.69 -18.52
CA GLN A 138 -25.81 -4.36 -18.11
C GLN A 138 -25.49 -5.46 -17.10
N THR A 139 -25.22 -5.07 -15.87
CA THR A 139 -24.85 -6.00 -14.84
C THR A 139 -25.83 -5.80 -13.71
N ASP A 140 -26.76 -6.75 -13.60
CA ASP A 140 -27.71 -6.90 -12.50
C ASP A 140 -27.02 -7.13 -11.13
N PHE A 141 -25.83 -6.58 -10.87
CA PHE A 141 -25.16 -6.66 -9.56
C PHE A 141 -26.06 -6.14 -8.45
N PHE A 142 -26.95 -5.18 -8.78
CA PHE A 142 -27.80 -4.46 -7.84
C PHE A 142 -29.25 -4.96 -7.77
N ARG A 143 -29.61 -6.07 -8.43
CA ARG A 143 -30.98 -6.63 -8.32
C ARG A 143 -31.08 -7.53 -7.09
N GLU A 144 -31.23 -6.93 -5.92
CA GLU A 144 -31.89 -7.60 -4.79
C GLU A 144 -33.40 -7.53 -5.03
N GLU A 145 -33.99 -8.64 -5.49
CA GLU A 145 -35.44 -8.79 -5.48
C GLU A 145 -35.86 -9.07 -4.03
N THR A 146 -36.32 -8.03 -3.34
CA THR A 146 -36.89 -8.17 -1.99
C THR A 146 -38.39 -8.30 -2.13
N PHE A 147 -38.97 -9.32 -1.50
CA PHE A 147 -40.40 -9.54 -1.48
C PHE A 147 -40.93 -9.29 -0.06
N ASN A 148 -42.09 -8.67 0.08
CA ASN A 148 -42.78 -8.64 1.37
C ASN A 148 -43.40 -10.01 1.69
N ASP A 149 -43.97 -10.15 2.89
CA ASP A 149 -44.63 -11.38 3.36
C ASP A 149 -45.82 -11.83 2.49
N HIS A 150 -46.24 -11.01 1.53
CA HIS A 150 -47.30 -11.28 0.56
C HIS A 150 -46.77 -11.61 -0.85
N GLY A 151 -45.45 -11.76 -1.03
CA GLY A 151 -44.84 -12.07 -2.32
C GLY A 151 -44.82 -10.90 -3.30
N VAL A 152 -45.00 -9.66 -2.84
CA VAL A 152 -44.92 -8.45 -3.67
C VAL A 152 -43.48 -7.93 -3.69
N LEU A 153 -42.95 -7.70 -4.90
CA LEU A 153 -41.62 -7.12 -5.10
C LEU A 153 -41.55 -5.70 -4.53
N ILE A 154 -40.78 -5.52 -3.46
CA ILE A 154 -40.38 -4.22 -2.91
C ILE A 154 -39.28 -3.65 -3.81
N LYS A 155 -39.66 -2.76 -4.73
CA LYS A 155 -38.70 -2.00 -5.52
C LYS A 155 -38.15 -0.85 -4.68
N LYS A 156 -37.06 -1.08 -3.94
CA LYS A 156 -36.23 0.02 -3.44
C LYS A 156 -35.79 0.90 -4.61
N ASN A 157 -35.64 2.21 -4.41
CA ASN A 157 -35.00 3.03 -5.45
C ASN A 157 -33.51 2.66 -5.57
N PHE A 158 -32.85 3.04 -6.66
CA PHE A 158 -31.46 2.64 -6.93
C PHE A 158 -30.49 3.14 -5.84
N GLU A 159 -30.71 4.37 -5.40
CA GLU A 159 -29.90 5.05 -4.39
C GLU A 159 -29.93 4.32 -3.04
N GLU A 160 -31.12 3.92 -2.55
CA GLU A 160 -31.28 3.15 -1.31
C GLU A 160 -30.57 1.80 -1.34
N ARG A 161 -30.53 1.14 -2.50
CA ARG A 161 -29.76 -0.12 -2.64
C ARG A 161 -28.27 0.15 -2.58
N LEU A 162 -27.82 1.17 -3.28
CA LEU A 162 -26.40 1.53 -3.35
C LEU A 162 -25.84 1.92 -1.98
N ASP A 163 -26.60 2.71 -1.20
CA ASP A 163 -26.23 3.07 0.17
C ASP A 163 -26.05 1.82 1.04
N LYS A 164 -27.04 0.91 1.02
CA LYS A 164 -26.96 -0.37 1.74
C LYS A 164 -25.73 -1.18 1.32
N TYR A 165 -25.42 -1.27 0.03
CA TYR A 165 -24.25 -2.03 -0.44
C TYR A 165 -22.93 -1.45 0.07
N ILE A 166 -22.77 -0.12 0.10
CA ILE A 166 -21.56 0.49 0.64
C ILE A 166 -21.50 0.35 2.16
N GLU A 167 -22.64 0.46 2.85
CA GLU A 167 -22.72 0.22 4.28
C GLU A 167 -22.30 -1.21 4.64
N ASP A 168 -22.85 -2.20 3.94
CA ASP A 168 -22.52 -3.62 4.11
C ASP A 168 -21.05 -3.90 3.75
N LEU A 169 -20.52 -3.26 2.71
CA LEU A 169 -19.11 -3.35 2.34
C LEU A 169 -18.19 -2.89 3.49
N CYS A 170 -18.50 -1.73 4.11
CA CYS A 170 -17.76 -1.23 5.27
C CYS A 170 -17.94 -2.12 6.52
N LYS A 171 -19.16 -2.60 6.80
CA LYS A 171 -19.42 -3.50 7.93
C LYS A 171 -18.63 -4.81 7.80
N ASN A 172 -18.67 -5.43 6.62
CA ASN A 172 -17.94 -6.67 6.35
C ASN A 172 -16.43 -6.46 6.45
N TYR A 173 -15.90 -5.35 5.95
CA TYR A 173 -14.50 -4.98 6.15
C TYR A 173 -14.12 -4.94 7.63
N ASN A 174 -14.84 -4.13 8.43
CA ASN A 174 -14.51 -3.98 9.85
C ASN A 174 -14.63 -5.31 10.60
N LYS A 175 -15.65 -6.13 10.26
CA LYS A 175 -15.84 -7.46 10.83
C LYS A 175 -14.64 -8.38 10.53
N LEU A 176 -14.24 -8.51 9.27
CA LEU A 176 -13.13 -9.39 8.86
C LEU A 176 -11.80 -8.98 9.48
N ILE A 177 -11.55 -7.67 9.64
CA ILE A 177 -10.35 -7.16 10.33
C ILE A 177 -10.34 -7.57 11.82
N ILE A 178 -11.51 -7.60 12.48
CA ILE A 178 -11.63 -7.99 13.89
C ILE A 178 -11.48 -9.51 14.07
N GLU A 179 -12.02 -10.30 13.13
CA GLU A 179 -11.95 -11.76 13.16
C GLU A 179 -10.50 -12.27 12.98
N ASP A 180 -9.65 -11.54 12.25
CA ASP A 180 -8.21 -11.82 12.05
C ASP A 180 -7.92 -13.22 11.47
N GLU A 181 -8.86 -13.80 10.72
CA GLU A 181 -8.71 -15.11 10.08
C GLU A 181 -8.12 -15.02 8.66
N ILE A 182 -8.16 -13.82 8.06
CA ILE A 182 -7.77 -13.58 6.66
C ILE A 182 -6.71 -12.49 6.62
N ASP A 183 -5.67 -12.67 5.81
CA ASP A 183 -4.61 -11.67 5.68
C ASP A 183 -5.20 -10.30 5.25
N ASN A 184 -4.83 -9.25 5.99
CA ASN A 184 -5.34 -7.90 5.81
C ASN A 184 -5.18 -7.37 4.38
N LEU A 185 -4.11 -7.74 3.65
CA LEU A 185 -3.93 -7.29 2.28
C LEU A 185 -4.99 -7.88 1.34
N VAL A 186 -5.45 -9.10 1.59
CA VAL A 186 -6.55 -9.72 0.83
C VAL A 186 -7.85 -8.97 1.10
N ILE A 187 -8.16 -8.70 2.37
CA ILE A 187 -9.35 -7.93 2.77
C ILE A 187 -9.34 -6.54 2.12
N ILE A 188 -8.22 -5.83 2.18
CA ILE A 188 -8.05 -4.49 1.58
C ILE A 188 -8.25 -4.56 0.06
N ALA A 189 -7.57 -5.49 -0.62
CA ALA A 189 -7.67 -5.63 -2.06
C ALA A 189 -9.13 -5.92 -2.48
N SER A 190 -9.81 -6.81 -1.77
CA SER A 190 -11.21 -7.17 -2.06
C SER A 190 -12.16 -6.00 -1.83
N PHE A 191 -12.00 -5.23 -0.76
CA PHE A 191 -12.77 -4.02 -0.54
C PHE A 191 -12.62 -3.03 -1.70
N ILE A 192 -11.38 -2.81 -2.16
CA ILE A 192 -11.10 -1.87 -3.25
C ILE A 192 -11.68 -2.37 -4.58
N LEU A 193 -11.61 -3.67 -4.86
CA LEU A 193 -12.23 -4.24 -6.05
C LEU A 193 -13.75 -4.05 -6.01
N ASP A 194 -14.41 -4.45 -4.91
CA ASP A 194 -15.87 -4.28 -4.77
C ASP A 194 -16.26 -2.80 -4.94
N PHE A 195 -15.52 -1.86 -4.34
CA PHE A 195 -15.74 -0.42 -4.53
C PHE A 195 -15.60 0.03 -5.99
N ILE A 196 -14.55 -0.42 -6.69
CA ILE A 196 -14.30 -0.09 -8.12
C ILE A 196 -15.42 -0.66 -9.01
N LEU A 197 -15.89 -1.88 -8.72
CA LEU A 197 -16.98 -2.53 -9.45
C LEU A 197 -18.31 -1.82 -9.21
N ILE A 198 -18.62 -1.48 -7.96
CA ILE A 198 -19.84 -0.76 -7.57
C ILE A 198 -19.89 0.62 -8.21
N SER A 199 -18.75 1.34 -8.19
CA SER A 199 -18.60 2.70 -8.72
C SER A 199 -19.71 3.63 -8.19
N PRO A 200 -19.74 3.90 -6.87
CA PRO A 200 -20.93 4.45 -6.20
C PRO A 200 -21.20 5.92 -6.52
N PHE A 201 -20.25 6.65 -7.08
CA PHE A 201 -20.37 8.09 -7.35
C PHE A 201 -20.64 8.39 -8.82
N PRO A 202 -21.23 9.56 -9.14
CA PRO A 202 -21.37 10.02 -10.53
C PRO A 202 -20.01 10.21 -11.22
N GLU A 203 -19.00 10.68 -10.48
CA GLU A 203 -17.65 10.97 -10.98
C GLU A 203 -16.59 10.67 -9.92
N ASN A 204 -15.31 10.73 -10.29
CA ASN A 204 -14.15 10.58 -9.38
C ASN A 204 -14.07 9.26 -8.59
N ASN A 205 -14.74 8.20 -9.03
CA ASN A 205 -14.67 6.87 -8.40
C ASN A 205 -13.24 6.34 -8.30
N ILE A 206 -12.42 6.52 -9.34
CA ILE A 206 -11.03 6.05 -9.32
C ILE A 206 -10.16 6.88 -8.37
N LYS A 207 -10.35 8.20 -8.29
CA LYS A 207 -9.68 9.05 -7.29
C LYS A 207 -10.05 8.62 -5.87
N MET A 208 -11.33 8.33 -5.63
CA MET A 208 -11.81 7.79 -4.36
C MET A 208 -11.21 6.43 -4.04
N ALA A 209 -11.18 5.50 -4.99
CA ALA A 209 -10.56 4.19 -4.79
C ALA A 209 -9.09 4.32 -4.38
N LYS A 210 -8.32 5.20 -5.02
CA LYS A 210 -6.91 5.47 -4.68
C LYS A 210 -6.76 5.99 -3.25
N LEU A 211 -7.60 6.95 -2.84
CA LEU A 211 -7.62 7.48 -1.47
C LEU A 211 -7.98 6.41 -0.44
N LEU A 212 -8.97 5.57 -0.75
CA LEU A 212 -9.37 4.46 0.10
C LEU A 212 -8.27 3.40 0.19
N THR A 213 -7.55 3.12 -0.89
CA THR A 213 -6.40 2.21 -0.84
C THR A 213 -5.34 2.71 0.12
N LEU A 214 -4.97 4.00 0.03
CA LEU A 214 -4.02 4.60 0.97
C LEU A 214 -4.53 4.54 2.42
N LEU A 215 -5.79 4.92 2.65
CA LEU A 215 -6.40 4.91 3.98
C LEU A 215 -6.36 3.51 4.59
N LEU A 216 -6.82 2.51 3.85
CA LEU A 216 -6.92 1.13 4.34
C LEU A 216 -5.54 0.50 4.55
N LEU A 217 -4.56 0.78 3.68
CA LEU A 217 -3.17 0.36 3.88
C LEU A 217 -2.60 0.98 5.17
N ASN A 218 -2.72 2.30 5.35
CA ASN A 218 -2.23 2.99 6.53
C ASN A 218 -2.90 2.48 7.83
N LYS A 219 -4.23 2.30 7.83
CA LYS A 219 -4.96 1.74 8.99
C LYS A 219 -4.49 0.34 9.38
N ASN A 220 -3.98 -0.44 8.44
CA ASN A 220 -3.45 -1.78 8.69
C ASN A 220 -1.92 -1.80 8.83
N GLY A 221 -1.30 -0.64 9.03
CA GLY A 221 0.15 -0.49 9.26
C GLY A 221 1.02 -0.68 8.02
N TYR A 222 0.45 -0.69 6.81
CA TYR A 222 1.19 -0.65 5.55
C TYR A 222 1.40 0.80 5.11
N GLU A 223 2.42 1.44 5.68
CA GLU A 223 2.64 2.90 5.54
C GLU A 223 3.46 3.28 4.30
N VAL A 224 3.70 2.34 3.37
CA VAL A 224 4.49 2.60 2.16
C VAL A 224 3.93 3.76 1.33
N GLY A 225 2.61 3.93 1.28
CA GLY A 225 1.94 5.00 0.54
C GLY A 225 2.22 6.40 1.06
N ARG A 226 2.71 6.52 2.31
CA ARG A 226 3.14 7.81 2.86
C ARG A 226 4.44 8.31 2.21
N TYR A 227 5.29 7.38 1.77
CA TYR A 227 6.63 7.67 1.27
C TYR A 227 6.80 7.41 -0.22
N MET A 228 5.92 6.59 -0.81
CA MET A 228 5.94 6.23 -2.22
C MET A 228 4.60 6.53 -2.88
N ASN A 229 4.70 6.98 -4.13
CA ASN A 229 3.56 7.35 -4.93
C ASN A 229 2.69 6.13 -5.28
N LEU A 230 1.45 6.13 -4.79
CA LEU A 230 0.42 5.13 -5.14
C LEU A 230 -0.54 5.60 -6.24
N GLY A 231 -0.36 6.80 -6.79
CA GLY A 231 -1.24 7.41 -7.79
C GLY A 231 -1.34 6.62 -9.09
N LYS A 232 -0.35 5.77 -9.41
CA LYS A 232 -0.34 4.91 -10.60
C LYS A 232 -0.96 3.53 -10.39
N ILE A 233 -1.57 3.27 -9.23
CA ILE A 233 -2.06 1.93 -8.89
C ILE A 233 -3.12 1.40 -9.84
N TYR A 234 -4.01 2.26 -10.33
CA TYR A 234 -5.00 1.94 -11.35
C TYR A 234 -5.59 3.25 -11.90
N ASP A 235 -6.17 3.17 -13.08
CA ASP A 235 -6.82 4.27 -13.79
C ASP A 235 -8.20 3.84 -14.32
N GLU A 236 -8.84 4.69 -15.11
CA GLU A 236 -10.14 4.37 -15.72
C GLU A 236 -10.05 3.12 -16.62
N SER A 237 -8.93 2.91 -17.33
CA SER A 237 -8.72 1.72 -18.16
C SER A 237 -8.67 0.43 -17.33
N SER A 238 -8.07 0.52 -16.14
CA SER A 238 -8.00 -0.56 -15.16
C SER A 238 -9.40 -0.91 -14.65
N GLN A 239 -10.24 0.09 -14.38
CA GLN A 239 -11.64 -0.14 -14.01
C GLN A 239 -12.39 -0.92 -15.09
N VAL A 240 -12.26 -0.51 -16.36
CA VAL A 240 -12.90 -1.21 -17.49
C VAL A 240 -12.42 -2.65 -17.58
N TYR A 241 -11.10 -2.87 -17.48
CA TYR A 241 -10.50 -4.20 -17.52
C TYR A 241 -11.03 -5.11 -16.41
N PHE A 242 -10.95 -4.68 -15.14
CA PHE A 242 -11.37 -5.51 -14.02
C PHE A 242 -12.88 -5.75 -14.01
N LYS A 243 -13.69 -4.74 -14.35
CA LYS A 243 -15.15 -4.95 -14.54
C LYS A 243 -15.43 -6.01 -15.60
N GLY A 244 -14.66 -6.04 -16.70
CA GLY A 244 -14.77 -7.04 -17.76
C GLY A 244 -14.61 -8.49 -17.28
N LEU A 245 -13.81 -8.72 -16.23
CA LEU A 245 -13.57 -10.05 -15.66
C LEU A 245 -14.83 -10.64 -14.99
N PHE A 246 -15.74 -9.79 -14.51
CA PHE A 246 -16.92 -10.18 -13.71
C PHE A 246 -18.26 -10.11 -14.47
N THR A 247 -18.22 -10.03 -15.81
CA THR A 247 -19.40 -9.84 -16.68
C THR A 247 -20.35 -11.04 -16.78
N ARG A 248 -19.91 -12.27 -16.43
CA ARG A 248 -20.75 -13.48 -16.54
C ARG A 248 -21.17 -13.99 -15.17
N LYS A 249 -22.48 -14.12 -14.96
CA LYS A 249 -23.07 -14.75 -13.76
C LYS A 249 -22.86 -16.26 -13.77
N ASN A 250 -22.77 -16.85 -12.58
CA ASN A 250 -22.80 -18.30 -12.30
C ASN A 250 -21.60 -19.12 -12.80
N ASP A 251 -20.46 -18.49 -13.06
CA ASP A 251 -19.20 -19.17 -13.35
C ASP A 251 -18.22 -18.97 -12.17
N THR A 252 -18.22 -19.92 -11.24
CA THR A 252 -17.40 -19.87 -10.02
C THR A 252 -15.90 -19.90 -10.33
N GLU A 253 -15.49 -20.68 -11.34
CA GLU A 253 -14.09 -20.77 -11.74
C GLU A 253 -13.61 -19.44 -12.32
N LYS A 254 -14.39 -18.85 -13.24
CA LYS A 254 -14.07 -17.53 -13.81
C LYS A 254 -14.11 -16.42 -12.77
N PHE A 255 -15.01 -16.49 -11.79
CA PHE A 255 -15.02 -15.56 -10.66
C PHE A 255 -13.71 -15.61 -9.89
N TYR A 256 -13.27 -16.80 -9.45
CA TYR A 256 -12.00 -16.94 -8.72
C TYR A 256 -10.78 -16.60 -9.57
N TYR A 257 -10.81 -16.88 -10.87
CA TYR A 257 -9.79 -16.41 -11.80
C TYR A 257 -9.70 -14.87 -11.79
N GLY A 258 -10.84 -14.18 -11.90
CA GLY A 258 -10.92 -12.72 -11.85
C GLY A 258 -10.39 -12.14 -10.54
N VAL A 259 -10.77 -12.73 -9.41
CA VAL A 259 -10.26 -12.31 -8.09
C VAL A 259 -8.75 -12.53 -7.98
N ASN A 260 -8.23 -13.69 -8.39
CA ASN A 260 -6.78 -13.95 -8.38
C ASN A 260 -6.00 -12.98 -9.27
N LYS A 261 -6.54 -12.60 -10.44
CA LYS A 261 -5.93 -11.59 -11.31
C LYS A 261 -5.86 -10.21 -10.65
N TRP A 262 -6.93 -9.81 -9.98
CA TRP A 262 -6.95 -8.59 -9.20
C TRP A 262 -5.97 -8.62 -8.03
N LEU A 263 -5.97 -9.69 -7.24
CA LEU A 263 -5.05 -9.85 -6.10
C LEU A 263 -3.59 -9.80 -6.58
N GLU A 264 -3.24 -10.54 -7.65
CA GLU A 264 -1.88 -10.50 -8.20
C GLU A 264 -1.48 -9.08 -8.61
N TYR A 265 -2.37 -8.34 -9.27
CA TYR A 265 -2.14 -6.95 -9.67
C TYR A 265 -1.92 -6.02 -8.46
N PHE A 266 -2.83 -6.08 -7.48
CA PHE A 266 -2.79 -5.25 -6.28
C PHE A 266 -1.52 -5.52 -5.46
N MET A 267 -1.22 -6.81 -5.19
CA MET A 267 -0.03 -7.20 -4.41
C MET A 267 1.25 -6.81 -5.14
N LYS A 268 1.32 -7.00 -6.45
CA LYS A 268 2.48 -6.60 -7.24
C LYS A 268 2.75 -5.10 -7.09
N PHE A 269 1.72 -4.26 -7.18
CA PHE A 269 1.88 -2.82 -7.03
C PHE A 269 2.36 -2.42 -5.63
N VAL A 270 1.76 -2.98 -4.57
CA VAL A 270 2.18 -2.70 -3.18
C VAL A 270 3.63 -3.17 -2.96
N LEU A 271 4.01 -4.34 -3.47
CA LEU A 271 5.36 -4.86 -3.38
C LEU A 271 6.38 -3.97 -4.11
N GLU A 272 6.05 -3.52 -5.33
CA GLU A 272 6.91 -2.61 -6.10
C GLU A 272 7.12 -1.27 -5.36
N ALA A 273 6.09 -0.75 -4.69
CA ALA A 273 6.23 0.43 -3.85
C ALA A 273 7.21 0.19 -2.69
N TYR A 274 7.15 -0.96 -2.01
CA TYR A 274 8.09 -1.29 -0.93
C TYR A 274 9.52 -1.47 -1.44
N ILE A 275 9.71 -2.10 -2.60
CA ILE A 275 11.02 -2.23 -3.25
C ILE A 275 11.59 -0.85 -3.55
N ALA A 276 10.81 0.01 -4.21
CA ALA A 276 11.23 1.36 -4.56
C ALA A 276 11.57 2.22 -3.32
N LEU A 277 10.82 2.08 -2.23
CA LEU A 277 11.15 2.74 -0.96
C LEU A 277 12.51 2.28 -0.40
N GLY A 278 12.76 0.97 -0.46
CA GLY A 278 14.04 0.39 -0.07
C GLY A 278 15.20 0.93 -0.91
N GLU A 279 14.99 1.13 -2.22
CA GLU A 279 16.00 1.70 -3.11
C GLU A 279 16.26 3.19 -2.82
N GLU A 280 15.21 3.99 -2.67
CA GLU A 280 15.31 5.44 -2.42
C GLU A 280 16.01 5.75 -1.09
N LEU A 281 15.79 4.91 -0.07
CA LEU A 281 16.47 5.02 1.22
C LEU A 281 17.87 4.40 1.24
N ASN A 282 18.36 3.86 0.10
CA ASN A 282 19.57 3.05 0.01
C ASN A 282 19.59 1.87 1.00
N LEU A 283 18.40 1.38 1.34
CA LEU A 283 18.16 0.22 2.17
C LEU A 283 18.05 -1.05 1.34
N LYS A 284 18.54 -1.01 0.09
CA LYS A 284 18.92 -2.21 -0.65
C LYS A 284 19.55 -3.16 0.36
N GLU A 285 18.97 -4.35 0.48
CA GLU A 285 19.54 -5.43 1.29
C GLU A 285 21.04 -5.29 1.17
N THR A 286 21.69 -4.96 2.29
CA THR A 286 23.13 -4.79 2.34
C THR A 286 23.70 -5.92 1.49
N LYS A 287 24.21 -5.59 0.28
CA LYS A 287 24.84 -6.54 -0.65
C LYS A 287 25.52 -7.57 0.23
N LYS A 288 25.03 -8.83 0.27
CA LYS A 288 25.44 -9.89 1.22
C LYS A 288 26.62 -9.41 2.04
N GLU A 289 26.37 -8.87 3.24
CA GLU A 289 27.39 -8.16 4.03
C GLU A 289 28.71 -8.91 3.86
N THR A 290 29.69 -8.25 3.24
CA THR A 290 30.87 -8.99 2.76
C THR A 290 31.48 -9.73 3.93
N LYS A 291 32.06 -10.91 3.69
CA LYS A 291 32.72 -11.69 4.76
C LYS A 291 33.65 -10.80 5.61
N THR A 292 34.32 -9.84 4.96
CA THR A 292 35.08 -8.77 5.61
C THR A 292 34.28 -7.90 6.57
N LYS A 293 33.16 -7.31 6.13
CA LYS A 293 32.31 -6.46 6.98
C LYS A 293 31.70 -7.23 8.16
N ARG A 294 31.30 -8.50 7.97
CA ARG A 294 30.82 -9.35 9.08
C ARG A 294 31.89 -9.55 10.15
N ILE A 295 33.13 -9.84 9.75
CA ILE A 295 34.26 -9.96 10.70
C ILE A 295 34.51 -8.63 11.42
N GLU A 296 34.56 -7.50 10.68
CA GLU A 296 34.78 -6.18 11.28
C GLU A 296 33.69 -5.80 12.28
N LYS A 297 32.42 -6.13 11.98
CA LYS A 297 31.30 -5.88 12.87
C LYS A 297 31.42 -6.66 14.18
N ILE A 298 31.78 -7.94 14.11
CA ILE A 298 32.01 -8.77 15.30
C ILE A 298 33.12 -8.15 16.14
N ILE A 299 34.27 -7.86 15.54
CA ILE A 299 35.40 -7.21 16.21
C ILE A 299 34.99 -5.90 16.87
N ASN A 300 34.19 -5.07 16.19
CA ASN A 300 33.74 -3.78 16.72
C ASN A 300 32.72 -3.93 17.86
N SER A 301 31.96 -5.01 17.89
CA SER A 301 30.99 -5.33 18.95
C SER A 301 31.60 -6.09 20.14
N THR A 302 32.78 -6.70 19.97
CA THR A 302 33.44 -7.43 21.06
C THR A 302 34.10 -6.46 22.04
N LEU A 303 33.67 -6.53 23.30
CA LEU A 303 34.28 -5.81 24.41
C LEU A 303 35.46 -6.63 24.97
N GLY A 304 36.65 -6.04 25.00
CA GLY A 304 37.85 -6.69 25.54
C GLY A 304 38.65 -7.48 24.51
N TYR A 305 39.20 -8.62 24.92
CA TYR A 305 40.06 -9.45 24.07
C TYR A 305 39.22 -10.41 23.22
N PHE A 306 39.69 -10.65 21.99
CA PHE A 306 39.10 -11.64 21.08
C PHE A 306 40.18 -12.44 20.37
N THR A 307 39.80 -13.63 19.91
CA THR A 307 40.65 -14.54 19.15
C THR A 307 40.09 -14.78 17.75
N LYS A 308 40.89 -15.40 16.88
CA LYS A 308 40.39 -15.86 15.58
C LYS A 308 39.45 -17.07 15.71
N GLU A 309 39.50 -17.79 16.83
CA GLU A 309 38.56 -18.88 17.14
C GLU A 309 37.16 -18.32 17.37
N ASP A 310 37.05 -17.27 18.18
CA ASP A 310 35.77 -16.60 18.47
C ASP A 310 35.07 -16.15 17.19
N ILE A 311 35.85 -15.66 16.20
CA ILE A 311 35.31 -15.29 14.88
C ILE A 311 34.87 -16.52 14.08
N ARG A 312 35.56 -17.66 14.20
CA ARG A 312 35.18 -18.91 13.52
C ARG A 312 33.91 -19.51 14.12
N GLU A 313 33.74 -19.44 15.43
CA GLU A 313 32.50 -19.87 16.10
C GLU A 313 31.31 -19.00 15.70
N LEU A 314 31.49 -17.67 15.63
CA LEU A 314 30.44 -16.72 15.26
C LEU A 314 30.17 -16.66 13.75
N CYS A 315 31.12 -17.11 12.91
CA CYS A 315 31.02 -17.11 11.45
C CYS A 315 31.60 -18.40 10.84
N PRO A 316 30.94 -19.56 11.03
CA PRO A 316 31.44 -20.86 10.53
C PRO A 316 31.46 -20.95 8.99
N ASP A 317 30.74 -20.07 8.30
CA ASP A 317 30.68 -19.99 6.83
C ASP A 317 31.83 -19.18 6.19
N ILE A 318 32.72 -18.60 7.00
CA ILE A 318 33.84 -17.77 6.54
C ILE A 318 35.15 -18.59 6.57
N PRO A 319 35.79 -18.83 5.40
CA PRO A 319 37.06 -19.53 5.35
C PRO A 319 38.16 -18.80 6.11
N GLU A 320 39.01 -19.56 6.80
CA GLU A 320 40.15 -19.05 7.55
C GLU A 320 41.07 -18.08 6.77
N PRO A 321 41.36 -18.28 5.46
CA PRO A 321 42.12 -17.30 4.67
C PRO A 321 41.49 -15.90 4.66
N THR A 322 40.16 -15.82 4.69
CA THR A 322 39.44 -14.54 4.72
C THR A 322 39.60 -13.88 6.08
N ILE A 323 39.45 -14.62 7.18
CA ILE A 323 39.67 -14.12 8.55
C ILE A 323 41.10 -13.59 8.70
N ASN A 324 42.09 -14.36 8.23
CA ASN A 324 43.50 -13.96 8.26
C ASN A 324 43.76 -12.67 7.49
N ARG A 325 43.18 -12.54 6.29
CA ARG A 325 43.29 -11.32 5.48
C ARG A 325 42.72 -10.10 6.20
N VAL A 326 41.55 -10.22 6.80
CA VAL A 326 40.89 -9.11 7.52
C VAL A 326 41.69 -8.70 8.75
N PHE A 327 42.15 -9.65 9.56
CA PHE A 327 43.00 -9.35 10.72
C PHE A 327 44.31 -8.67 10.32
N ASN A 328 44.94 -9.11 9.23
CA ASN A 328 46.17 -8.48 8.74
C ASN A 328 45.93 -7.05 8.26
N ASN A 329 44.82 -6.79 7.56
CA ASN A 329 44.46 -5.44 7.12
C ASN A 329 44.14 -4.54 8.33
N LEU A 330 43.30 -4.98 9.25
CA LEU A 330 42.97 -4.22 10.46
C LEU A 330 44.19 -3.92 11.33
N ARG A 331 45.15 -4.86 11.39
CA ARG A 331 46.42 -4.65 12.09
C ARG A 331 47.30 -3.63 11.37
N LYS A 332 47.40 -3.71 10.03
CA LYS A 332 48.14 -2.72 9.22
C LYS A 332 47.53 -1.32 9.36
N ASP A 333 46.21 -1.25 9.43
CA ASP A 333 45.46 -0.01 9.60
C ASP A 333 45.47 0.51 11.06
N GLY A 334 46.17 -0.17 11.98
CA GLY A 334 46.27 0.23 13.37
C GLY A 334 44.98 0.12 14.18
N LYS A 335 43.96 -0.62 13.69
CA LYS A 335 42.66 -0.78 14.35
C LYS A 335 42.64 -1.88 15.41
N ILE A 336 43.54 -2.86 15.29
CA ILE A 336 43.68 -3.96 16.25
C ILE A 336 45.15 -4.23 16.55
N GLU A 337 45.45 -4.66 17.77
CA GLU A 337 46.80 -5.05 18.17
C GLU A 337 46.85 -6.44 18.83
N VAL A 338 48.02 -7.08 18.73
CA VAL A 338 48.26 -8.39 19.32
C VAL A 338 48.72 -8.20 20.77
N VAL A 339 47.96 -8.78 21.68
CA VAL A 339 48.20 -8.71 23.13
C VAL A 339 49.01 -9.92 23.60
N ALA A 340 48.71 -11.11 23.06
CA ALA A 340 49.43 -12.35 23.36
C ALA A 340 49.71 -13.13 22.08
N ARG A 341 50.94 -13.65 21.93
CA ARG A 341 51.39 -14.46 20.78
C ARG A 341 51.31 -15.95 21.09
N GLY A 342 50.97 -16.78 20.11
CA GLY A 342 50.87 -18.24 20.24
C GLY A 342 49.71 -18.83 19.44
N ARG A 343 49.43 -20.14 19.61
CA ARG A 343 48.27 -20.82 18.98
C ARG A 343 46.93 -20.17 19.37
N SER A 344 46.86 -19.60 20.57
CA SER A 344 45.72 -18.87 21.11
C SER A 344 46.00 -17.35 21.17
N ALA A 345 46.41 -16.78 20.03
CA ALA A 345 46.74 -15.36 19.96
C ALA A 345 45.52 -14.49 20.32
N LYS A 346 45.70 -13.59 21.28
CA LYS A 346 44.68 -12.64 21.73
C LYS A 346 44.89 -11.28 21.10
N TRP A 347 43.81 -10.70 20.62
CA TRP A 347 43.76 -9.40 19.96
C TRP A 347 42.88 -8.46 20.78
N LYS A 348 43.16 -7.16 20.72
CA LYS A 348 42.23 -6.13 21.17
C LYS A 348 42.13 -5.03 20.14
N ARG A 349 41.03 -4.27 20.20
CA ARG A 349 40.88 -3.04 19.44
C ARG A 349 41.79 -1.95 20.03
N VAL A 350 42.36 -1.13 19.16
CA VAL A 350 43.14 0.07 19.51
C VAL A 350 42.22 1.27 19.68
#